data_AF-A0A4E0RGX0-F1
#
_entry.id   AF-A0A4E0RGX0-F1
#
_cell.length_a   1.000
_cell.length_b   1.000
_cell.length_c   1.000
_cell.angle_alpha   90.00
_cell.angle_beta   90.00
_cell.angle_gamma   90.00
#
_symmetry.space_group_name_H-M   'P 1'
#
loop_
_entity.id
_entity.type
_entity.pdbx_description
1 polymer ?
#
loop_
_entity_poly.entity_id
_entity_poly.type
_entity_poly.pdbx_seq_one_letter_code
_entity_poly.pdbx_strand_id
1 'polypeptide(L)'
;MKIVHEHVKSLPVSKASQEDQNTLNGLGIRALSAKSREFDHVSETVKMLSAFMNLPARRPVKFDGELIDYFGFMRYFQSTVTRHDNDRAYLLDYLISVSEQGPAEAIRWCTVLEPQGGYDEALLILESLFGKPHVIVRKCIDELCDGSVLKLRVVLNPDSVLVR
;
A
#
# COMPACT_ATOMS: atom_id res chain seq x y z
N MET A 1 -60.83 -25.15 12.72
CA MET A 1 -61.27 -24.59 14.03
C MET A 1 -60.14 -23.72 14.58
N LYS A 2 -60.29 -22.39 14.49
CA LYS A 2 -60.60 -21.43 15.58
C LYS A 2 -59.37 -21.12 16.49
N ILE A 3 -58.66 -20.01 16.26
CA ILE A 3 -58.76 -18.66 16.92
C ILE A 3 -57.89 -18.61 18.21
N VAL A 4 -56.71 -17.95 18.24
CA VAL A 4 -56.39 -16.50 18.45
C VAL A 4 -56.60 -16.03 19.89
N HIS A 5 -55.57 -15.42 20.50
CA HIS A 5 -55.75 -14.14 21.20
C HIS A 5 -54.45 -13.31 21.27
N GLU A 6 -54.53 -12.13 20.63
CA GLU A 6 -53.60 -11.00 20.74
C GLU A 6 -53.64 -10.33 22.12
N HIS A 7 -52.63 -9.49 22.40
CA HIS A 7 -52.92 -8.15 22.91
C HIS A 7 -51.87 -7.12 22.44
N VAL A 8 -52.21 -6.41 21.37
CA VAL A 8 -51.66 -5.09 21.00
C VAL A 8 -52.69 -4.04 21.43
N LYS A 9 -52.26 -3.03 22.19
CA LYS A 9 -53.01 -1.79 22.44
C LYS A 9 -52.09 -0.64 22.00
N SER A 10 -52.29 -0.13 20.79
CA SER A 10 -53.14 1.02 20.44
C SER A 10 -52.44 2.38 20.61
N LEU A 11 -52.09 2.98 19.47
CA LEU A 11 -51.82 4.42 19.26
C LEU A 11 -53.13 5.24 19.42
N PRO A 12 -53.07 6.58 19.59
CA PRO A 12 -53.22 7.45 18.40
C PRO A 12 -52.48 8.80 18.42
N VAL A 13 -51.91 9.12 17.24
CA VAL A 13 -52.02 10.34 16.41
C VAL A 13 -52.27 11.74 17.05
N SER A 14 -51.34 12.65 16.71
CA SER A 14 -51.39 14.09 16.42
C SER A 14 -52.30 15.05 17.19
N LYS A 15 -51.73 16.20 17.59
CA LYS A 15 -52.16 17.55 17.14
C LYS A 15 -51.14 18.64 17.48
N ALA A 16 -51.11 19.64 16.61
CA ALA A 16 -50.22 20.79 16.57
C ALA A 16 -50.70 21.97 17.45
N SER A 17 -49.83 22.98 17.50
CA SER A 17 -50.09 24.41 17.70
C SER A 17 -50.01 24.97 19.14
N GLN A 18 -48.99 25.82 19.32
CA GLN A 18 -49.12 27.28 19.47
C GLN A 18 -48.45 27.87 20.72
N GLU A 19 -47.70 28.93 20.44
CA GLU A 19 -47.00 29.86 21.31
C GLU A 19 -47.91 30.41 22.42
N ASP A 20 -47.34 30.74 23.58
CA ASP A 20 -47.37 32.13 24.03
C ASP A 20 -46.39 32.43 25.18
N GLN A 21 -46.10 33.73 25.28
CA GLN A 21 -44.88 34.38 25.74
C GLN A 21 -44.81 34.69 27.25
N ASN A 22 -43.62 35.17 27.66
CA ASN A 22 -43.28 36.00 28.83
C ASN A 22 -43.12 35.23 30.17
N THR A 23 -42.03 35.34 30.95
CA THR A 23 -41.25 36.53 31.30
C THR A 23 -39.90 36.13 31.94
N LEU A 24 -38.79 36.59 31.35
CA LEU A 24 -37.66 37.31 31.97
C LEU A 24 -36.87 36.75 33.19
N ASN A 25 -35.56 36.57 32.93
CA ASN A 25 -34.35 36.69 33.79
C ASN A 25 -33.71 35.46 34.45
N GLY A 26 -32.51 35.13 33.93
CA GLY A 26 -31.32 35.15 34.78
C GLY A 26 -30.54 33.86 34.96
N LEU A 27 -29.81 33.40 33.94
CA LEU A 27 -28.38 33.05 33.98
C LEU A 27 -28.01 32.43 32.63
N GLY A 28 -27.44 33.22 31.73
CA GLY A 28 -26.92 32.73 30.45
C GLY A 28 -25.65 31.93 30.65
N ILE A 29 -25.76 30.66 31.06
CA ILE A 29 -24.72 29.68 30.76
C ILE A 29 -24.79 29.47 29.25
N ARG A 30 -23.85 30.07 28.51
CA ARG A 30 -23.62 29.72 27.12
C ARG A 30 -23.27 28.25 27.07
N ALA A 31 -24.25 27.42 26.70
CA ALA A 31 -23.99 26.05 26.28
C ALA A 31 -23.08 26.13 25.04
N LEU A 32 -21.80 25.77 25.20
CA LEU A 32 -20.92 25.55 24.07
C LEU A 32 -21.48 24.35 23.30
N SER A 33 -22.01 24.68 22.12
CA SER A 33 -22.71 23.78 21.21
C SER A 33 -21.94 22.48 21.01
N ALA A 34 -22.64 21.35 21.18
CA ALA A 34 -22.15 20.00 20.85
C ALA A 34 -21.63 19.87 19.40
N LYS A 35 -21.91 20.86 18.55
CA LYS A 35 -21.44 20.97 17.17
C LYS A 35 -19.93 21.24 17.03
N SER A 36 -19.22 21.65 18.09
CA SER A 36 -17.76 21.85 18.00
C SER A 36 -16.98 20.53 18.01
N ARG A 37 -17.44 19.53 18.79
CA ARG A 37 -16.71 18.26 18.98
C ARG A 37 -16.69 17.38 17.73
N GLU A 38 -17.78 17.38 16.95
CA GLU A 38 -17.83 16.65 15.66
C GLU A 38 -16.89 17.27 14.62
N PHE A 39 -16.77 18.60 14.62
CA PHE A 39 -15.88 19.33 13.71
C PHE A 39 -14.40 19.04 14.00
N ASP A 40 -14.05 18.83 15.27
CA ASP A 40 -12.70 18.50 15.71
C ASP A 40 -12.27 17.11 15.20
N HIS A 41 -13.14 16.10 15.29
CA HIS A 41 -12.85 14.75 14.78
C HIS A 41 -12.77 14.69 13.25
N VAL A 42 -13.61 15.43 12.55
CA VAL A 42 -13.53 15.56 11.09
C VAL A 42 -12.24 16.27 10.68
N SER A 43 -11.85 17.34 11.39
CA SER A 43 -10.59 18.05 11.15
C SER A 43 -9.37 17.14 11.35
N GLU A 44 -9.38 16.31 12.40
CA GLU A 44 -8.29 15.38 12.70
C GLU A 44 -8.18 14.23 11.70
N THR A 45 -9.31 13.64 11.29
CA THR A 45 -9.33 12.62 10.22
C THR A 45 -8.87 13.17 8.87
N VAL A 46 -9.25 14.40 8.52
CA VAL A 46 -8.77 15.08 7.30
C VAL A 46 -7.27 15.36 7.38
N LYS A 47 -6.74 15.78 8.53
CA LYS A 47 -5.29 15.94 8.74
C LYS A 47 -4.53 14.61 8.61
N MET A 48 -5.07 13.53 9.15
CA MET A 48 -4.46 12.20 9.06
C MET A 48 -4.47 11.67 7.62
N LEU A 49 -5.59 11.82 6.90
CA LEU A 49 -5.68 11.45 5.47
C LEU A 49 -4.73 12.32 4.63
N SER A 50 -4.68 13.62 4.87
CA SER A 50 -3.74 14.53 4.21
C SER A 50 -2.29 14.09 4.47
N ALA A 51 -1.92 13.78 5.71
CA ALA A 51 -0.59 13.28 6.05
C ALA A 51 -0.27 11.97 5.32
N PHE A 52 -1.22 11.04 5.23
CA PHE A 52 -1.06 9.77 4.51
C PHE A 52 -0.89 9.97 3.00
N MET A 53 -1.68 10.86 2.39
CA MET A 53 -1.59 11.19 0.95
C MET A 53 -0.32 11.96 0.60
N ASN A 54 0.27 12.68 1.57
CA ASN A 54 1.54 13.39 1.43
C ASN A 54 2.76 12.53 1.77
N LEU A 55 2.58 11.25 2.17
CA LEU A 55 3.70 10.34 2.28
C LEU A 55 4.31 10.15 0.88
N PRO A 56 5.64 10.07 0.75
CA PRO A 56 6.28 9.70 -0.51
C PRO A 56 5.64 8.41 -1.00
N ALA A 57 5.01 8.44 -2.17
CA ALA A 57 4.39 7.26 -2.74
C ALA A 57 5.43 6.14 -2.76
N ARG A 58 5.15 5.04 -2.04
CA ARG A 58 5.99 3.84 -2.10
C ARG A 58 5.89 3.35 -3.54
N ARG A 59 6.85 3.72 -4.39
CA ARG A 59 6.89 3.24 -5.76
C ARG A 59 6.91 1.71 -5.69
N PRO A 60 5.95 1.01 -6.32
CA PRO A 60 6.08 -0.43 -6.45
C PRO A 60 7.38 -0.67 -7.19
N VAL A 61 8.31 -1.39 -6.56
CA VAL A 61 9.56 -1.76 -7.22
C VAL A 61 9.16 -2.77 -8.29
N LYS A 62 9.08 -2.28 -9.53
CA LYS A 62 8.90 -3.10 -10.71
C LYS A 62 10.26 -3.69 -11.09
N PHE A 63 10.24 -4.94 -11.57
CA PHE A 63 11.45 -5.63 -11.99
C PHE A 63 11.39 -5.97 -13.47
N ASP A 64 12.21 -5.28 -14.27
CA ASP A 64 12.28 -5.39 -15.73
C ASP A 64 13.26 -6.47 -16.21
N GLY A 65 14.08 -7.02 -15.32
CA GLY A 65 15.07 -8.04 -15.62
C GLY A 65 16.51 -7.54 -15.55
N GLU A 66 16.73 -6.28 -15.13
CA GLU A 66 18.08 -5.78 -14.89
C GLU A 66 18.79 -6.57 -13.79
N LEU A 67 19.84 -7.31 -14.19
CA LEU A 67 20.57 -8.24 -13.32
C LEU A 67 21.11 -7.57 -12.05
N ILE A 68 21.54 -6.31 -12.13
CA ILE A 68 22.11 -5.58 -11.00
C ILE A 68 21.04 -5.31 -9.92
N ASP A 69 19.78 -5.16 -10.35
CA ASP A 69 18.66 -4.84 -9.45
C ASP A 69 18.01 -6.08 -8.84
N TYR A 70 18.32 -7.29 -9.34
CA TYR A 70 17.68 -8.54 -8.91
C TYR A 70 17.66 -8.73 -7.38
N PHE A 71 18.79 -8.63 -6.70
CA PHE A 71 18.85 -8.85 -5.25
C PHE A 71 18.09 -7.77 -4.47
N GLY A 72 18.11 -6.52 -4.97
CA GLY A 72 17.33 -5.42 -4.39
C GLY A 72 15.84 -5.67 -4.51
N PHE A 73 15.40 -6.09 -5.70
CA PHE A 73 14.02 -6.50 -5.97
C PHE A 73 13.58 -7.67 -5.08
N MET A 74 14.34 -8.76 -5.03
CA MET A 74 13.98 -9.94 -4.23
C MET A 74 13.87 -9.61 -2.73
N ARG A 75 14.79 -8.79 -2.20
CA ARG A 75 14.72 -8.33 -0.81
C ARG A 75 13.48 -7.47 -0.55
N TYR A 76 13.14 -6.57 -1.48
CA TYR A 76 11.93 -5.76 -1.40
C TYR A 76 10.67 -6.62 -1.42
N PHE A 77 10.61 -7.58 -2.34
CA PHE A 77 9.48 -8.49 -2.51
C PHE A 77 9.26 -9.29 -1.22
N GLN A 78 10.31 -9.96 -0.71
CA GLN A 78 10.28 -10.73 0.54
C GLN A 78 9.85 -9.88 1.74
N SER A 79 10.33 -8.64 1.85
CA SER A 79 9.95 -7.72 2.93
C SER A 79 8.50 -7.24 2.84
N THR A 80 7.89 -7.31 1.65
CA THR A 80 6.49 -6.94 1.43
C THR A 80 5.58 -8.12 1.74
N VAL A 81 5.91 -9.30 1.23
CA VAL A 81 5.10 -10.52 1.43
C VAL A 81 5.13 -11.04 2.86
N THR A 82 6.23 -10.83 3.61
CA THR A 82 6.31 -11.18 5.05
C THR A 82 5.28 -10.43 5.92
N ARG A 83 4.66 -9.37 5.40
CA ARG A 83 3.60 -8.61 6.09
C ARG A 83 2.18 -9.07 5.71
N HIS A 84 2.05 -9.96 4.73
CA HIS A 84 0.77 -10.40 4.16
C HIS A 84 0.60 -11.92 4.31
N ASP A 85 -0.64 -12.39 4.18
CA ASP A 85 -1.01 -13.80 4.36
C ASP A 85 -0.15 -14.76 3.53
N ASN A 86 0.12 -15.96 4.08
CA ASN A 86 0.94 -17.02 3.47
C ASN A 86 0.27 -17.72 2.26
N ASP A 87 -0.65 -17.06 1.55
CA ASP A 87 -1.30 -17.62 0.37
C ASP A 87 -0.35 -17.60 -0.84
N ARG A 88 0.17 -18.78 -1.18
CA ARG A 88 1.14 -18.93 -2.27
C ARG A 88 0.60 -18.56 -3.65
N ALA A 89 -0.69 -18.78 -3.92
CA ALA A 89 -1.28 -18.40 -5.20
C ALA A 89 -1.27 -16.87 -5.33
N TYR A 90 -1.71 -16.17 -4.27
CA TYR A 90 -1.65 -14.72 -4.21
C TYR A 90 -0.20 -14.19 -4.33
N LEU A 91 0.76 -14.83 -3.65
CA LEU A 91 2.16 -14.42 -3.72
C LEU A 91 2.74 -14.59 -5.12
N LEU A 92 2.37 -15.65 -5.83
CA LEU A 92 2.77 -15.87 -7.22
C LEU A 92 2.16 -14.81 -8.15
N ASP A 93 0.85 -14.55 -8.05
CA ASP A 93 0.18 -13.52 -8.84
C ASP A 93 0.78 -12.14 -8.56
N TYR A 94 1.08 -11.85 -7.29
CA TYR A 94 1.74 -10.62 -6.90
C TYR A 94 3.15 -10.53 -7.50
N LEU A 95 3.96 -11.59 -7.43
CA LEU A 95 5.29 -11.66 -8.03
C LEU A 95 5.26 -11.39 -9.54
N ILE A 96 4.31 -12.00 -10.24
CA ILE A 96 4.07 -11.75 -11.67
C ILE A 96 3.70 -10.29 -11.89
N SER A 97 2.82 -9.72 -11.07
CA SER A 97 2.34 -8.34 -11.22
C SER A 97 3.43 -7.29 -11.02
N VAL A 98 4.43 -7.56 -10.17
CA VAL A 98 5.56 -6.64 -9.93
C VAL A 98 6.75 -6.91 -10.84
N SER A 99 6.72 -8.01 -11.58
CA SER A 99 7.66 -8.29 -12.66
C SER A 99 7.18 -7.63 -13.95
N GLU A 100 8.10 -7.28 -14.84
CA GLU A 100 7.82 -6.72 -16.15
C GLU A 100 8.54 -7.53 -17.22
N GLN A 101 8.06 -7.48 -18.46
CA GLN A 101 8.72 -8.03 -19.64
C GLN A 101 9.26 -9.47 -19.44
N GLY A 102 10.58 -9.67 -19.61
CA GLY A 102 11.25 -10.97 -19.57
C GLY A 102 11.03 -11.74 -18.26
N PRO A 103 11.28 -11.15 -17.08
CA PRO A 103 10.98 -11.79 -15.81
C PRO A 103 9.52 -12.25 -15.68
N ALA A 104 8.57 -11.37 -16.01
CA ALA A 104 7.15 -11.71 -15.94
C ALA A 104 6.87 -12.90 -16.87
N GLU A 105 7.32 -12.83 -18.13
CA GLU A 105 7.20 -13.88 -19.15
C GLU A 105 7.73 -15.24 -18.71
N ALA A 106 8.88 -15.25 -18.04
CA ALA A 106 9.54 -16.47 -17.60
C ALA A 106 8.72 -17.24 -16.56
N ILE A 107 7.99 -16.54 -15.68
CA ILE A 107 7.29 -17.17 -14.55
C ILE A 107 5.77 -17.30 -14.74
N ARG A 108 5.17 -16.71 -15.78
CA ARG A 108 3.69 -16.71 -15.99
C ARG A 108 3.08 -18.10 -15.91
N TRP A 109 3.75 -19.07 -16.52
CA TRP A 109 3.26 -20.44 -16.64
C TRP A 109 3.25 -21.22 -15.32
N CYS A 110 3.95 -20.73 -14.30
CA CYS A 110 3.95 -21.34 -12.98
C CYS A 110 2.56 -21.31 -12.32
N THR A 111 1.65 -20.43 -12.78
CA THR A 111 0.25 -20.37 -12.33
C THR A 111 -0.57 -21.62 -12.64
N VAL A 112 -0.09 -22.48 -13.56
CA VAL A 112 -0.74 -23.76 -13.91
C VAL A 112 -0.44 -24.86 -12.89
N LEU A 113 0.64 -24.72 -12.12
CA LEU A 113 1.04 -25.68 -11.09
C LEU A 113 0.21 -25.50 -9.81
N GLU A 114 0.29 -26.45 -8.87
CA GLU A 114 -0.32 -26.22 -7.55
C GLU A 114 0.30 -24.99 -6.86
N PRO A 115 -0.44 -24.25 -6.01
CA PRO A 115 0.01 -22.94 -5.50
C PRO A 115 1.41 -22.91 -4.91
N GLN A 116 1.78 -23.91 -4.10
CA GLN A 116 3.11 -24.01 -3.51
C GLN A 116 4.18 -24.30 -4.58
N GLY A 117 3.96 -25.32 -5.42
CA GLY A 117 4.90 -25.70 -6.48
C GLY A 117 5.10 -24.60 -7.51
N GLY A 118 4.03 -23.92 -7.91
CA GLY A 118 4.08 -22.77 -8.82
C GLY A 118 4.89 -21.60 -8.26
N TYR A 119 4.67 -21.26 -6.99
CA TYR A 119 5.44 -20.21 -6.34
C TYR A 119 6.93 -20.57 -6.23
N ASP A 120 7.25 -21.79 -5.81
CA ASP A 120 8.63 -22.24 -5.65
C ASP A 120 9.36 -22.31 -7.00
N GLU A 121 8.71 -22.84 -8.04
CA GLU A 121 9.27 -22.90 -9.40
C GLU A 121 9.53 -21.49 -9.95
N ALA A 122 8.62 -20.54 -9.73
CA ALA A 122 8.82 -19.15 -10.15
C ALA A 122 10.06 -18.52 -9.51
N LEU A 123 10.31 -18.77 -8.21
CA LEU A 123 11.50 -18.28 -7.52
C LEU A 123 12.78 -18.89 -8.11
N LEU A 124 12.78 -20.20 -8.39
CA LEU A 124 13.92 -20.90 -8.99
C LEU A 124 14.23 -20.38 -10.41
N ILE A 125 13.20 -20.15 -11.22
CA ILE A 125 13.36 -19.58 -12.57
C ILE A 125 13.99 -18.19 -12.48
N LEU A 126 13.47 -17.31 -11.62
CA LEU A 126 14.02 -15.96 -11.46
C LEU A 126 15.48 -15.99 -10.97
N GLU A 127 15.81 -16.84 -10.01
CA GLU A 127 17.19 -17.01 -9.53
C GLU A 127 18.13 -17.53 -10.64
N SER A 128 17.68 -18.53 -11.40
CA SER A 128 18.49 -19.13 -12.46
C SER A 128 18.76 -18.16 -13.61
N LEU A 129 17.79 -17.32 -13.95
CA LEU A 129 17.90 -16.37 -15.07
C LEU A 129 18.60 -15.08 -14.65
N PHE A 130 18.25 -14.52 -13.50
CA PHE A 130 18.64 -13.17 -13.11
C PHE A 130 19.51 -13.12 -11.85
N GLY A 131 19.45 -14.15 -11.00
CA GLY A 131 20.06 -14.15 -9.67
C GLY A 131 21.45 -14.76 -9.55
N LYS A 132 22.06 -15.21 -10.65
CA LYS A 132 23.38 -15.84 -10.63
C LYS A 132 24.46 -14.83 -10.20
N PRO A 133 25.09 -14.97 -9.02
CA PRO A 133 25.99 -13.95 -8.48
C PRO A 133 27.18 -13.63 -9.39
N HIS A 134 27.78 -14.66 -9.99
CA HIS A 134 28.92 -14.50 -10.89
C HIS A 134 28.57 -13.77 -12.20
N VAL A 135 27.31 -13.86 -12.66
CA VAL A 135 26.83 -13.14 -13.85
C VAL A 135 26.59 -11.68 -13.50
N ILE A 136 25.95 -11.41 -12.37
CA ILE A 136 25.69 -10.05 -11.87
C ILE A 136 27.01 -9.30 -11.64
N VAL A 137 27.97 -9.94 -10.95
CA VAL A 137 29.30 -9.35 -10.71
C VAL A 137 30.01 -9.05 -12.03
N ARG A 138 29.94 -9.96 -13.01
CA ARG A 138 30.52 -9.71 -14.34
C ARG A 138 29.88 -8.50 -15.02
N LYS A 139 28.55 -8.41 -15.06
CA LYS A 139 27.85 -7.24 -15.63
C LYS A 139 28.26 -5.94 -14.94
N CYS A 140 28.38 -5.96 -13.60
CA CYS A 140 28.84 -4.79 -12.84
C CYS A 140 30.28 -4.37 -13.22
N ILE A 141 31.20 -5.34 -13.37
CA ILE A 141 32.57 -5.07 -13.83
C ILE A 141 32.57 -4.51 -15.26
N ASP A 142 31.80 -5.11 -16.16
CA ASP A 142 31.71 -4.67 -17.56
C ASP A 142 31.18 -3.23 -17.63
N GLU A 143 30.11 -2.89 -16.91
CA GLU A 143 29.58 -1.52 -16.85
C GLU A 143 30.57 -0.49 -16.24
N LEU A 144 31.42 -0.93 -15.30
CA LEU A 144 32.50 -0.12 -14.75
C LEU A 144 33.63 0.10 -15.77
N CYS A 145 34.02 -0.96 -16.48
CA CYS A 145 35.08 -0.92 -17.48
C CYS A 145 34.69 -0.16 -18.75
N ASP A 146 33.42 -0.23 -19.16
CA ASP A 146 32.87 0.45 -20.33
C ASP A 146 32.65 1.97 -20.09
N GLY A 147 32.93 2.45 -18.87
CA GLY A 147 32.82 3.87 -18.51
C GLY A 147 31.38 4.35 -18.25
N SER A 148 30.38 3.48 -18.40
CA SER A 148 28.96 3.73 -18.11
C SER A 148 28.75 4.22 -16.67
N VAL A 149 29.50 3.66 -15.72
CA VAL A 149 29.40 3.97 -14.28
C VAL A 149 30.28 5.15 -13.85
N LEU A 150 31.24 5.60 -14.68
CA LEU A 150 32.05 6.78 -14.36
C LEU A 150 31.22 8.08 -14.41
N LYS A 151 30.01 8.05 -14.97
CA LYS A 151 29.04 9.15 -14.87
C LYS A 151 28.24 9.14 -13.56
N LEU A 152 28.25 8.04 -12.80
CA LEU A 152 27.47 7.89 -11.57
C LEU A 152 28.21 8.36 -10.30
N ARG A 153 29.55 8.45 -10.34
CA ARG A 153 30.34 8.89 -9.17
C ARG A 153 30.84 10.34 -9.21
N VAL A 154 30.92 10.99 -10.37
CA VAL A 154 31.28 12.42 -10.43
C VAL A 154 30.14 13.32 -9.91
N VAL A 155 28.89 12.83 -9.93
CA VAL A 155 27.73 13.58 -9.40
C VAL A 155 27.61 13.47 -7.86
N LEU A 156 28.26 12.49 -7.22
CA LEU A 156 28.24 12.33 -5.77
C LEU A 156 29.42 12.98 -5.05
N ASN A 157 30.36 13.58 -5.77
CA ASN A 157 31.41 14.39 -5.16
C ASN A 157 31.93 15.49 -6.11
N PRO A 158 31.24 16.65 -6.19
CA PRO A 158 31.78 17.82 -6.89
C PRO A 158 33.01 18.44 -6.21
N ASP A 159 33.39 18.01 -4.99
CA ASP A 159 34.46 18.64 -4.21
C ASP A 159 35.80 17.88 -4.22
N SER A 160 35.91 16.74 -4.92
CA SER A 160 37.17 15.98 -4.96
C SER A 160 38.15 16.39 -6.08
N VAL A 161 37.86 17.46 -6.84
CA VAL A 161 38.79 17.98 -7.87
C VAL A 161 39.31 19.36 -7.45
N LEU A 162 40.00 19.45 -6.31
CA LEU A 162 40.88 20.59 -6.05
C LEU A 162 41.97 20.34 -4.97
N VAL A 163 42.80 19.31 -5.16
CA VAL A 163 44.17 19.21 -4.60
C VAL A 163 44.89 18.22 -5.53
N ARG A 164 45.91 18.51 -6.32
CA ARG A 164 46.98 19.52 -6.35
C ARG A 164 47.46 19.67 -7.78
#